data_AF-G1K069-F1
#
_entry.id   AF-G1K069-F1
#
_cell.length_a   1.000
_cell.length_b   1.000
_cell.length_c   1.000
_cell.angle_alpha   90.00
_cell.angle_beta   90.00
_cell.angle_gamma   90.00
#
_symmetry.space_group_name_H-M   'P 1'
#
loop_
_entity.id
_entity.type
_entity.pdbx_description
1 polymer ?
#
loop_
_entity_poly.entity_id
_entity_poly.type
_entity_poly.pdbx_seq_one_letter_code
_entity_poly.pdbx_strand_id
1 'polypeptide(L)' 'MQGLSFASLKKHTALIPLFVCVGVGCVGSIFYLGRLGFRNPEVSWNKRGDQQPWNEYTEKQYKFYSPNVDN' A
#
# COMPACT_ATOMS: atom_id res chain seq x y z
N MET A 1 26.37 7.94 -13.43
CA MET A 1 26.22 6.72 -12.60
C MET A 1 25.86 5.55 -13.52
N GLN A 2 26.77 4.60 -13.71
CA GLN A 2 26.51 3.38 -14.48
C GLN A 2 25.48 2.54 -13.71
N GLY A 3 24.32 2.27 -14.29
CA GLY A 3 23.24 1.50 -13.65
C GLY A 3 21.85 2.15 -13.67
N LEU A 4 21.74 3.48 -13.83
CA LEU A 4 20.45 4.20 -13.81
C LEU A 4 19.81 4.43 -15.19
N SER A 5 20.54 4.15 -16.27
CA SER A 5 20.01 4.24 -17.64
C SER A 5 19.49 2.89 -18.11
N PHE A 6 18.39 2.89 -18.85
CA PHE A 6 17.83 1.69 -19.51
C PHE A 6 18.87 0.94 -20.37
N ALA A 7 19.84 1.66 -20.95
CA ALA A 7 20.95 1.06 -21.70
C ALA A 7 21.93 0.29 -20.80
N SER A 8 22.13 0.73 -19.56
CA SER A 8 23.02 0.09 -18.58
C SER A 8 22.39 -1.14 -17.94
N LEU A 9 21.06 -1.13 -17.78
CA LEU A 9 20.26 -2.26 -17.27
C LEU A 9 20.23 -3.44 -18.24
N LYS A 10 20.18 -3.18 -19.56
CA LYS A 10 20.32 -4.23 -20.58
C LYS A 10 21.73 -4.83 -20.65
N LYS A 11 22.76 -4.04 -20.35
CA LYS A 11 24.16 -4.50 -20.33
C LYS A 11 24.49 -5.36 -19.11
N HIS A 12 23.82 -5.12 -17.97
CA HIS A 12 23.99 -5.88 -16.74
C HIS A 12 22.68 -6.55 -16.33
N THR A 13 22.36 -7.67 -16.95
CA THR A 13 21.13 -8.46 -16.69
C THR A 13 20.99 -8.88 -15.23
N ALA A 14 22.10 -9.05 -14.51
CA ALA A 14 22.12 -9.36 -13.08
C ALA A 14 21.50 -8.28 -12.18
N LEU A 15 21.41 -7.02 -12.64
CA LEU A 15 20.78 -5.92 -11.88
C LEU A 15 19.24 -5.97 -11.92
N ILE A 16 18.65 -6.61 -12.94
CA ILE A 16 17.19 -6.70 -13.11
C ILE A 16 16.48 -7.32 -11.90
N PRO A 17 16.87 -8.52 -11.40
CA PRO A 17 16.19 -9.12 -10.25
C PRO A 17 16.30 -8.27 -8.98
N LEU A 18 17.41 -7.55 -8.79
CA LEU A 18 17.58 -6.63 -7.67
C LEU A 18 16.58 -5.47 -7.75
N PHE A 19 16.46 -4.82 -8.91
CA PHE A 19 15.50 -3.74 -9.11
C PHE A 19 14.05 -4.22 -9.02
N VAL A 20 13.76 -5.46 -9.42
CA VAL A 20 12.42 -6.05 -9.26
C VAL A 20 12.08 -6.21 -7.79
N CYS A 21 12.97 -6.79 -6.97
CA CYS A 21 12.72 -6.93 -5.53
C CYS A 21 12.50 -5.57 -4.84
N VAL A 22 13.33 -4.58 -5.17
CA VAL A 22 13.19 -3.21 -4.63
C VAL A 22 11.90 -2.57 -5.12
N GLY A 23 11.60 -2.68 -6.41
CA GLY A 23 10.38 -2.14 -7.00
C GLY A 23 9.11 -2.74 -6.38
N VAL A 24 9.09 -4.05 -6.17
CA VAL A 24 7.99 -4.76 -5.47
C VAL A 24 7.85 -4.24 -4.03
N GLY A 25 8.95 -4.02 -3.31
CA GLY A 25 8.93 -3.44 -1.96
C GLY A 25 8.37 -2.01 -1.94
N CYS A 26 8.81 -1.16 -2.87
CA CYS A 26 8.31 0.22 -2.98
C CYS A 26 6.82 0.26 -3.35
N VAL A 27 6.39 -0.54 -4.32
CA VAL A 27 4.97 -0.61 -4.72
C VAL A 27 4.12 -1.16 -3.57
N GLY A 28 4.56 -2.23 -2.90
CA GLY A 28 3.85 -2.83 -1.77
C GLY A 28 3.69 -1.87 -0.59
N SER A 29 4.73 -1.11 -0.26
CA SER A 29 4.70 -0.12 0.84
C SER A 29 3.76 1.05 0.53
N ILE A 30 3.82 1.61 -0.69
CA ILE A 30 2.91 2.68 -1.13
C ILE A 30 1.46 2.16 -1.13
N PHE A 31 1.23 0.95 -1.65
CA PHE A 31 -0.09 0.34 -1.68
C PHE A 31 -0.67 0.17 -0.27
N TYR A 32 0.11 -0.41 0.66
CA TYR A 32 -0.35 -0.63 2.02
C TYR A 32 -0.59 0.68 2.78
N LEU A 33 0.30 1.67 2.60
CA LEU A 33 0.14 3.00 3.19
C LEU A 33 -1.12 3.69 2.66
N GLY A 34 -1.34 3.67 1.34
CA GLY A 34 -2.54 4.24 0.73
C GLY A 34 -3.81 3.54 1.23
N ARG A 35 -3.80 2.21 1.30
CA ARG A 35 -4.92 1.45 1.85
C ARG A 35 -5.20 1.86 3.31
N LEU A 36 -4.16 1.99 4.13
CA LEU A 36 -4.29 2.38 5.53
C LEU A 36 -4.80 3.83 5.66
N GLY A 37 -4.39 4.72 4.77
CA GLY A 37 -4.91 6.08 4.74
C GLY A 37 -6.41 6.13 4.42
N PHE A 38 -6.86 5.41 3.39
CA PHE A 38 -8.23 5.57 2.89
C PHE A 38 -9.27 4.67 3.54
N ARG A 39 -8.88 3.50 4.06
CA ARG A 39 -9.82 2.48 4.55
C ARG A 39 -9.75 2.26 6.06
N ASN A 40 -9.09 3.12 6.82
CA ASN A 40 -8.94 2.98 8.27
C ASN A 40 -10.07 3.70 9.03
N PRO A 41 -10.77 3.02 9.97
CA PRO A 41 -11.81 3.64 10.80
C PRO A 41 -11.30 4.77 11.69
N GLU A 42 -9.98 4.94 11.84
CA GLU A 42 -9.38 6.04 12.62
C GLU A 42 -9.00 7.26 11.77
N VAL A 43 -9.05 7.15 10.43
CA VAL A 43 -8.59 8.21 9.52
C VAL A 43 -9.78 8.78 8.74
N SER A 44 -10.13 10.03 9.02
CA SER A 44 -11.19 10.75 8.30
C SER A 44 -10.60 11.78 7.34
N TRP A 45 -10.89 11.61 6.04
CA TRP A 45 -10.62 12.62 5.01
C TRP A 45 -11.82 13.55 4.76
N ASN A 46 -12.97 13.23 5.36
CA ASN A 46 -14.20 13.96 5.11
C ASN A 46 -14.26 15.23 5.97
N LYS A 47 -14.43 16.38 5.30
CA LYS A 47 -14.54 17.69 5.94
C LYS A 47 -16.00 18.11 6.21
N ARG A 48 -17.00 17.38 5.71
CA ARG A 48 -18.44 17.72 5.82
C ARG A 48 -19.33 16.47 5.93
N GLY A 49 -20.25 16.43 6.88
CA GLY A 49 -21.13 15.27 7.14
C GLY A 49 -20.69 14.48 8.38
N ASP A 50 -20.98 13.18 8.44
CA ASP A 50 -20.52 12.33 9.56
C ASP A 50 -19.00 12.26 9.59
N GLN A 51 -18.43 12.90 10.61
CA GLN A 51 -16.98 12.99 10.84
C GLN A 51 -16.43 11.76 11.59
N GLN A 52 -17.28 10.77 11.84
CA GLN A 52 -17.01 9.59 12.66
C GLN A 52 -16.74 8.38 11.75
N PRO A 53 -15.50 8.20 11.26
CA PRO A 53 -15.16 7.15 10.30
C PRO A 53 -15.47 5.73 10.79
N TRP A 54 -15.47 5.50 12.10
CA TRP A 54 -15.77 4.19 12.70
C TRP A 54 -17.23 3.73 12.50
N ASN A 55 -18.20 4.63 12.32
CA ASN A 55 -19.61 4.24 12.10
C ASN A 55 -19.80 3.42 10.82
N GLU A 56 -18.98 3.64 9.78
CA GLU A 56 -19.05 2.85 8.54
C GLU A 56 -18.53 1.42 8.73
N TYR A 57 -17.66 1.23 9.72
CA TYR A 57 -16.98 -0.04 9.99
C TYR A 57 -17.57 -0.80 11.19
N THR A 58 -18.67 -0.34 11.78
CA THR A 58 -19.34 -1.03 12.92
C THR A 58 -19.77 -2.45 12.56
N GLU A 59 -20.28 -2.67 11.35
CA GLU A 59 -20.75 -3.99 10.88
C GLU A 59 -19.82 -4.60 9.81
N LYS A 60 -18.63 -4.01 9.60
CA LYS A 60 -17.71 -4.43 8.53
C LYS A 60 -16.33 -4.71 9.07
N GLN A 61 -15.77 -5.85 8.69
CA GLN A 61 -14.39 -6.16 9.02
C GLN A 61 -13.42 -5.18 8.35
N TYR A 62 -12.79 -4.35 9.18
CA TYR A 62 -11.73 -3.44 8.75
C TYR A 62 -10.43 -4.17 8.42
N LYS A 63 -10.07 -5.24 9.13
CA LYS A 63 -8.76 -5.90 8.96
C LYS A 63 -8.60 -6.46 7.54
N PHE A 64 -7.45 -6.19 6.91
CA PHE A 64 -7.13 -6.73 5.58
C PHE A 64 -7.05 -8.25 5.58
N TYR A 65 -6.54 -8.81 6.69
CA TYR A 65 -6.57 -10.24 6.95
C TYR A 65 -6.84 -10.47 8.43
N SER A 66 -7.81 -11.31 8.72
CA SER A 66 -8.10 -11.81 10.05
C SER A 66 -8.50 -13.28 9.91
N PRO A 67 -7.91 -14.20 10.69
CA PRO A 67 -8.32 -15.61 10.70
C PRO A 67 -9.78 -15.79 11.12
N ASN A 68 -10.32 -14.86 11.91
CA ASN A 68 -11.69 -14.85 12.37
C ASN A 68 -12.37 -13.56 11.89
N VAL A 69 -13.60 -13.66 11.41
CA VAL A 69 -14.40 -12.48 11.06
C VAL A 69 -14.90 -11.83 12.34
N ASP A 70 -14.48 -10.59 12.58
CA ASP A 70 -15.05 -9.77 13.66
C ASP A 70 -16.48 -9.38 13.24
N ASN A 71 -17.49 -9.90 13.94
CA ASN A 71 -18.91 -9.57 13.80
C ASN A 71 -19.27 -8.37 14.68
#